data_AF-I3L7P7-F1
#
_entry.id   AF-I3L7P7-F1
#
_cell.length_a   1.000
_cell.length_b   1.000
_cell.length_c   1.000
_cell.angle_alpha   90.00
_cell.angle_beta   90.00
_cell.angle_gamma   90.00
#
_symmetry.space_group_name_H-M   'P 1'
#
loop_
_entity.id
_entity.type
_entity.pdbx_description
1 polymer ?
#
loop_
_entity_poly.entity_id
_entity_poly.type
_entity_poly.pdbx_seq_one_letter_code
_entity_poly.pdbx_strand_id
1 'polypeptide(L)'
;MTAPFCLSLCPRSWPQSGPACWWGVWVPLQDLAQSPLCLLQKHEFSVDMTCEGCSNAVTRVLNKLGGVQFDIDLPNKKVCIDSEHSVDTLLETLGKTGKAVSYLGPK
;
A
#
# COMPACT_ATOMS: atom_id res chain seq x y z
N MET A 1 10.04 -20.32 -34.09
CA MET A 1 9.02 -21.09 -33.35
C MET A 1 9.66 -21.47 -32.02
N THR A 2 9.96 -20.54 -31.11
CA THR A 2 9.08 -19.64 -30.34
C THR A 2 8.39 -20.35 -29.17
N ALA A 3 8.92 -20.05 -27.97
CA ALA A 3 8.32 -20.07 -26.63
C ALA A 3 8.14 -21.42 -25.88
N PRO A 4 8.04 -21.40 -24.54
CA PRO A 4 8.88 -20.65 -23.59
C PRO A 4 9.26 -21.46 -22.31
N PHE A 5 10.19 -20.89 -21.55
CA PHE A 5 10.65 -21.29 -20.23
C PHE A 5 9.50 -21.34 -19.20
N CYS A 6 9.28 -22.50 -18.57
CA CYS A 6 8.38 -22.67 -17.43
C CYS A 6 9.23 -22.98 -16.19
N LEU A 7 9.67 -21.93 -15.48
CA LEU A 7 10.25 -22.04 -14.14
C LEU A 7 9.11 -22.08 -13.13
N SER A 8 8.65 -23.28 -12.84
CA SER A 8 7.83 -23.59 -11.67
C SER A 8 8.32 -24.94 -11.18
N LEU A 9 9.00 -24.95 -10.03
CA LEU A 9 9.05 -26.05 -9.06
C LEU A 9 10.00 -25.60 -7.92
N CYS A 10 9.41 -24.96 -6.91
CA CYS A 10 10.03 -24.80 -5.60
C CYS A 10 10.26 -26.18 -4.96
N PRO A 11 11.47 -26.52 -4.48
CA PRO A 11 11.63 -27.58 -3.52
C PRO A 11 11.43 -27.05 -2.09
N ARG A 12 10.53 -27.75 -1.45
CA ARG A 12 10.07 -27.72 -0.07
C ARG A 12 11.15 -28.33 0.83
N SER A 13 11.93 -27.51 1.54
CA SER A 13 12.72 -27.96 2.69
C SER A 13 13.07 -26.79 3.62
N TRP A 14 12.21 -26.57 4.62
CA TRP A 14 12.55 -25.90 5.87
C TRP A 14 13.60 -26.72 6.63
N PRO A 15 14.63 -26.10 7.25
CA PRO A 15 15.24 -26.60 8.46
C PRO A 15 14.76 -25.80 9.68
N GLN A 16 14.31 -26.54 10.70
CA GLN A 16 14.08 -26.04 12.06
C GLN A 16 15.43 -25.85 12.79
N SER A 17 15.46 -24.87 13.69
CA SER A 17 16.45 -24.63 14.76
C SER A 17 17.87 -24.18 14.39
N GLY A 18 18.13 -22.87 14.54
CA GLY A 18 19.48 -22.28 14.63
C GLY A 18 19.55 -20.82 14.16
N PRO A 19 20.32 -19.94 14.82
CA PRO A 19 20.28 -18.50 14.56
C PRO A 19 21.05 -18.13 13.29
N ALA A 20 20.38 -17.47 12.34
CA ALA A 20 21.02 -16.97 11.14
C ALA A 20 21.71 -15.62 11.44
N CYS A 21 23.00 -15.67 11.73
CA CYS A 21 23.90 -14.51 11.67
C CYS A 21 24.29 -14.25 10.21
N TRP A 22 23.68 -13.25 9.57
CA TRP A 22 24.12 -12.73 8.27
C TRP A 22 24.27 -11.20 8.36
N TRP A 23 25.51 -10.71 8.38
CA TRP A 23 25.93 -9.34 8.10
C TRP A 23 25.22 -8.17 8.85
N GLY A 24 25.62 -7.93 10.10
CA GLY A 24 26.07 -6.61 10.57
C GLY A 24 25.15 -5.36 10.49
N VAL A 25 23.86 -5.47 10.19
CA VAL A 25 22.91 -4.37 10.37
C VAL A 25 21.74 -4.88 11.21
N TRP A 26 21.47 -4.20 12.33
CA TRP A 26 20.19 -4.32 13.02
C TRP A 26 19.11 -3.75 12.11
N VAL A 27 18.56 -4.59 11.26
CA VAL A 27 17.32 -4.31 10.55
C VAL A 27 16.21 -4.88 11.42
N PRO A 28 15.49 -4.05 12.20
CA PRO A 28 14.33 -4.54 12.95
C PRO A 28 13.37 -5.25 11.97
N LEU A 29 12.66 -6.26 12.48
CA LEU A 29 11.71 -7.13 11.76
C LEU A 29 10.57 -6.38 11.01
N GLN A 30 10.59 -5.04 10.99
CA GLN A 30 9.75 -4.19 10.17
C GLN A 30 10.22 -4.01 8.71
N ASP A 31 11.43 -4.40 8.31
CA ASP A 31 11.95 -4.15 6.94
C ASP A 31 11.86 -5.37 5.99
N LEU A 32 10.70 -6.04 5.98
CA LEU A 32 10.32 -6.93 4.86
C LEU A 32 9.38 -6.24 3.85
N ALA A 33 9.21 -4.92 3.95
CA ALA A 33 8.38 -4.15 3.02
C ALA A 33 9.16 -3.61 1.80
N GLN A 34 10.49 -3.51 1.84
CA GLN A 34 11.29 -3.01 0.71
C GLN A 34 11.87 -4.15 -0.13
N SER A 35 10.98 -4.96 -0.72
CA SER A 35 11.38 -5.73 -1.92
C SER A 35 11.52 -4.76 -3.10
N PRO A 36 12.60 -4.82 -3.90
CA PRO A 36 12.88 -3.87 -4.99
C PRO A 36 11.95 -4.04 -6.23
N LEU A 37 10.79 -4.66 -6.05
CA LEU A 37 9.77 -4.87 -7.09
C LEU A 37 8.52 -3.99 -6.95
N CYS A 38 8.40 -3.13 -5.93
CA CYS A 38 7.22 -2.29 -5.73
C CYS A 38 7.58 -0.81 -5.64
N LEU A 39 7.68 -0.12 -6.78
CA LEU A 39 7.60 1.34 -6.84
C LEU A 39 6.14 1.81 -6.62
N LEU A 40 5.48 1.33 -5.55
CA LEU A 40 4.19 1.89 -5.16
C LEU A 40 4.44 3.33 -4.71
N GLN A 41 3.87 4.28 -5.45
CA GLN A 41 3.95 5.69 -5.14
C GLN A 41 3.07 5.94 -3.91
N LYS A 42 3.68 6.47 -2.85
CA LYS A 42 2.94 6.91 -1.68
C LYS A 42 2.38 8.30 -1.93
N HIS A 43 1.07 8.46 -1.79
CA HIS A 43 0.38 9.72 -1.98
C HIS A 43 -0.39 10.08 -0.71
N GLU A 44 -0.22 11.32 -0.24
CA GLU A 44 -0.91 11.84 0.92
C GLU A 44 -2.06 12.78 0.49
N PHE A 45 -3.26 12.50 0.99
CA PHE A 45 -4.46 13.28 0.76
C PHE A 45 -5.06 13.75 2.09
N SER A 46 -5.54 14.99 2.11
CA SER A 46 -6.39 15.50 3.18
C SER A 46 -7.84 15.30 2.76
N VAL A 47 -8.63 14.61 3.59
CA VAL A 47 -10.04 14.33 3.33
C VAL A 47 -10.87 14.74 4.54
N ASP A 48 -11.93 15.50 4.32
CA ASP A 48 -12.75 16.02 5.42
C ASP A 48 -13.64 14.94 6.05
N MET A 49 -13.04 14.10 6.89
CA MET A 49 -13.73 13.07 7.66
C MET A 49 -14.15 13.67 9.01
N THR A 50 -15.42 13.46 9.39
CA THR A 50 -16.00 13.99 10.64
C THR A 50 -16.33 12.89 11.64
N CYS A 51 -16.42 11.64 11.20
CA CYS A 51 -16.74 10.49 12.02
C CYS A 51 -16.18 9.20 11.40
N GLU A 52 -16.17 8.12 12.19
CA GLU A 52 -15.74 6.79 11.75
C GLU A 52 -16.58 6.25 10.56
N GLY A 53 -17.84 6.68 10.45
CA GLY A 53 -18.66 6.38 9.27
C GLY A 53 -18.08 6.95 7.97
N CYS A 54 -17.41 8.11 8.04
CA CYS A 54 -16.80 8.75 6.87
C CYS A 54 -15.51 8.04 6.44
N SER A 55 -14.67 7.62 7.40
CA SER A 55 -13.48 6.82 7.08
C SER A 55 -13.88 5.50 6.44
N ASN A 56 -14.92 4.84 6.96
CA ASN A 56 -15.40 3.58 6.39
C ASN A 56 -15.95 3.76 4.96
N ALA A 57 -16.56 4.91 4.65
CA ALA A 57 -16.97 5.22 3.29
C ALA A 57 -15.75 5.33 2.36
N VAL A 58 -14.69 6.05 2.77
CA VAL A 58 -13.43 6.16 2.01
C VAL A 58 -12.80 4.78 1.79
N THR A 59 -12.65 3.99 2.85
CA THR A 59 -12.15 2.60 2.79
C THR A 59 -12.93 1.76 1.77
N ARG A 60 -14.27 1.86 1.75
CA ARG A 60 -15.10 1.10 0.79
C ARG A 60 -14.82 1.49 -0.65
N VAL A 61 -14.62 2.77 -0.95
CA VAL A 61 -14.38 3.20 -2.33
C VAL A 61 -12.96 2.85 -2.78
N LEU A 62 -11.96 2.98 -1.90
CA LEU A 62 -10.60 2.54 -2.18
C LEU A 62 -10.50 1.02 -2.37
N ASN A 63 -11.18 0.23 -1.54
CA ASN A 63 -11.24 -1.23 -1.70
C ASN A 63 -11.91 -1.66 -3.02
N LYS A 64 -12.84 -0.88 -3.56
CA LYS A 64 -13.44 -1.14 -4.89
C LYS A 64 -12.45 -0.92 -6.03
N LEU A 65 -11.50 0.00 -5.86
CA LEU A 65 -10.47 0.25 -6.86
C LEU A 65 -9.50 -0.95 -6.95
N GLY A 66 -9.13 -1.52 -5.80
CA GLY A 66 -8.27 -2.70 -5.70
C GLY A 66 -6.80 -2.40 -6.00
N GLY A 67 -5.90 -3.23 -5.46
CA GLY A 67 -4.44 -3.02 -5.63
C GLY A 67 -3.93 -1.74 -4.98
N VAL A 68 -4.60 -1.27 -3.94
CA VAL A 68 -4.23 -0.09 -3.15
C VAL A 68 -4.02 -0.48 -1.70
N GLN A 69 -2.91 -0.03 -1.12
CA GLN A 69 -2.74 0.01 0.33
C GLN A 69 -3.06 1.42 0.79
N PHE A 70 -3.74 1.57 1.93
CA PHE A 70 -4.06 2.89 2.45
C PHE A 70 -4.13 2.88 3.97
N ASP A 71 -3.77 4.01 4.55
CA ASP A 71 -3.83 4.28 5.99
C ASP A 71 -4.64 5.55 6.22
N ILE A 72 -5.51 5.55 7.23
CA ILE A 72 -6.47 6.63 7.49
C ILE A 72 -6.26 7.17 8.89
N ASP A 73 -5.80 8.42 8.97
CA ASP A 73 -5.68 9.19 10.19
C ASP A 73 -6.93 10.07 10.38
N LEU A 74 -7.93 9.57 11.11
CA LEU A 74 -9.07 10.37 11.57
C LEU A 74 -8.69 11.66 12.33
N PRO A 75 -7.75 11.67 13.31
CA PRO A 75 -7.46 12.88 14.07
C PRO A 75 -6.83 13.97 13.22
N ASN A 76 -6.03 13.60 12.22
CA ASN A 76 -5.35 14.53 11.33
C ASN A 76 -6.13 14.77 10.03
N LYS A 77 -7.23 14.05 9.79
CA LYS A 77 -8.01 14.05 8.54
C LYS A 77 -7.14 13.73 7.32
N LYS A 78 -6.18 12.82 7.48
CA LYS A 78 -5.23 12.42 6.43
C LYS A 78 -5.49 11.00 5.96
N VAL A 79 -5.21 10.77 4.69
CA VAL A 79 -5.27 9.46 4.05
C VAL A 79 -3.98 9.28 3.27
N CYS A 80 -3.17 8.32 3.69
CA CYS A 80 -2.00 7.89 2.93
C CYS A 80 -2.43 6.74 2.02
N ILE A 81 -2.10 6.82 0.74
CA ILE A 81 -2.44 5.78 -0.25
C ILE A 81 -1.16 5.35 -0.95
N ASP A 82 -0.86 4.08 -0.86
CA ASP A 82 0.21 3.41 -1.56
C ASP A 82 -0.40 2.68 -2.74
N SER A 83 -0.08 3.13 -3.96
CA SER A 83 -0.59 2.48 -5.17
C SER A 83 0.28 2.73 -6.38
N GLU A 84 0.09 1.92 -7.42
CA GLU A 84 0.65 2.17 -8.75
C GLU A 84 -0.26 3.09 -9.59
N HIS A 85 -1.44 3.43 -9.09
CA HIS A 85 -2.42 4.27 -9.78
C HIS A 85 -2.01 5.73 -9.73
N SER A 86 -2.40 6.50 -10.76
CA SER A 86 -2.14 7.93 -10.80
C SER A 86 -2.98 8.71 -9.79
N VAL A 87 -2.46 9.87 -9.37
CA VAL A 87 -3.12 10.79 -8.43
C VAL A 87 -4.53 11.16 -8.91
N ASP A 88 -4.73 11.37 -10.20
CA ASP A 88 -6.04 11.70 -10.78
C ASP A 88 -7.09 10.61 -10.51
N THR A 89 -6.70 9.33 -10.70
CA THR A 89 -7.58 8.20 -10.42
C THR A 89 -7.92 8.10 -8.95
N LEU A 90 -6.97 8.39 -8.06
CA LEU A 90 -7.20 8.44 -6.62
C LEU A 90 -8.14 9.59 -6.23
N LEU A 91 -7.94 10.78 -6.81
CA LEU A 91 -8.81 11.94 -6.58
C LEU A 91 -10.23 11.70 -7.07
N GLU A 92 -10.42 11.11 -8.25
CA GLU A 92 -11.76 10.75 -8.75
C GLU A 92 -12.44 9.74 -7.82
N THR A 93 -11.67 8.75 -7.35
CA THR A 93 -12.14 7.70 -6.45
C THR A 93 -12.53 8.28 -5.09
N LEU A 94 -11.72 9.16 -4.51
CA LEU A 94 -12.06 9.86 -3.27
C LEU A 94 -13.23 10.84 -3.48
N GLY A 95 -13.34 11.48 -4.64
CA GLY A 95 -14.45 12.37 -5.00
C GLY A 95 -15.82 11.68 -4.98
N LYS A 96 -15.88 10.36 -5.25
CA LYS A 96 -17.12 9.55 -5.15
C LYS A 96 -17.68 9.48 -3.72
N THR A 97 -16.88 9.80 -2.71
CA THR A 97 -17.35 9.88 -1.32
C THR A 97 -18.10 11.19 -1.02
N GLY A 98 -18.08 12.17 -1.93
CA GLY A 98 -18.72 13.47 -1.75
C GLY A 98 -18.05 14.35 -0.69
N LYS A 99 -16.77 14.10 -0.41
CA LYS A 99 -15.98 14.81 0.61
C LYS A 99 -15.03 15.80 -0.07
N ALA A 100 -14.64 16.85 0.65
CA ALA A 100 -13.55 17.71 0.21
C ALA A 100 -12.24 16.93 0.30
N VAL A 101 -11.49 16.87 -0.81
CA VAL A 101 -10.23 16.15 -0.94
C VAL A 101 -9.17 17.12 -1.46
N SER A 102 -8.05 17.20 -0.76
CA SER A 102 -6.89 18.01 -1.15
C SER A 102 -5.65 17.12 -1.23
N TYR A 103 -4.92 17.18 -2.33
CA TYR A 103 -3.65 16.48 -2.47
C TYR A 103 -2.55 17.23 -1.71
N LEU A 104 -1.86 16.54 -0.79
CA LEU A 104 -0.77 17.11 0.02
C LEU A 104 0.60 16.87 -0.62
N GLY A 105 0.77 15.76 -1.35
CA GLY A 105 2.02 15.44 -2.03
C GLY A 105 2.41 13.95 -1.94
N PRO A 106 3.55 13.58 -2.54
CA PRO A 106 4.13 12.26 -2.37
C PRO A 106 4.81 12.12 -0.99
N LYS A 107 4.88 10.89 -0.46
CA LYS A 107 5.44 10.59 0.88
C LYS A 107 6.64 9.65 0.83
#